data_AF-A0A2L0VLZ7-F1
#
_entry.id   AF-A0A2L0VLZ7-F1
#
_cell.length_a   1.000
_cell.length_b   1.000
_cell.length_c   1.000
_cell.angle_alpha   90.00
_cell.angle_beta   90.00
_cell.angle_gamma   90.00
#
_symmetry.space_group_name_H-M   'P 1'
#
loop_
_entity.id
_entity.type
_entity.pdbx_description
1 polymer ?
#
loop_
_entity_poly.entity_id
_entity_poly.type
_entity_poly.pdbx_seq_one_letter_code
_entity_poly.pdbx_strand_id
1 'polypeptide(L)' 'MAKTTKRQFTDEFKREAVALWETSGRKQTEIAAELGIMPTMLRRW' A
#
# COMPACT_ATOMS: atom_id res chain seq x y z
N MET A 1 -11.66 -1.53 25.01
CA MET A 1 -11.62 -2.00 23.61
C MET A 1 -10.94 -0.91 22.78
N ALA A 2 -9.63 -1.02 22.54
CA ALA A 2 -8.92 0.00 21.73
C ALA A 2 -9.37 -0.12 20.28
N LYS A 3 -10.17 0.85 19.81
CA LYS A 3 -10.56 0.96 18.40
C LYS A 3 -9.29 1.31 17.63
N THR A 4 -8.61 0.32 17.07
CA THR A 4 -7.48 0.54 16.18
C THR A 4 -7.97 1.43 15.05
N THR A 5 -7.59 2.70 15.10
CA THR A 5 -7.89 3.68 14.07
C THR A 5 -7.21 3.19 12.80
N LYS A 6 -7.94 2.46 11.96
CA LYS A 6 -7.43 1.99 10.67
C LYS A 6 -7.00 3.23 9.92
N ARG A 7 -5.70 3.35 9.60
CA ARG A 7 -5.20 4.36 8.66
C ARG A 7 -6.07 4.28 7.41
N GLN A 8 -6.82 5.34 7.14
CA GLN A 8 -7.60 5.45 5.92
C GLN A 8 -6.70 6.04 4.86
N PHE A 9 -6.45 5.27 3.80
CA PHE A 9 -5.79 5.76 2.59
C PHE A 9 -6.87 6.18 1.60
N THR A 10 -6.64 7.29 0.91
CA THR A 10 -7.53 7.73 -0.18
C THR A 10 -7.49 6.70 -1.31
N ASP A 11 -8.56 6.61 -2.10
CA ASP A 11 -8.61 5.68 -3.22
C ASP A 11 -7.58 6.02 -4.31
N GLU A 12 -7.24 7.31 -4.44
CA GLU A 12 -6.15 7.79 -5.28
C GLU A 12 -4.80 7.22 -4.83
N PHE A 13 -4.48 7.32 -3.53
CA PHE A 13 -3.24 6.75 -3.00
C PHE A 13 -3.14 5.25 -3.23
N LYS A 14 -4.25 4.51 -3.06
CA LYS A 14 -4.28 3.07 -3.31
C LYS A 14 -3.97 2.77 -4.78
N ARG A 15 -4.61 3.48 -5.71
CA ARG A 15 -4.38 3.31 -7.15
C ARG A 15 -2.95 3.64 -7.54
N GLU A 16 -2.41 4.75 -7.06
CA GLU A 16 -1.02 5.13 -7.33
C GLU A 16 -0.04 4.12 -6.77
N ALA A 17 -0.27 3.62 -5.55
CA ALA A 17 0.57 2.61 -4.92
C ALA A 17 0.60 1.28 -5.71
N VAL A 18 -0.57 0.85 -6.22
CA VAL A 18 -0.68 -0.36 -7.06
C VAL A 18 -0.03 -0.13 -8.43
N ALA A 19 -0.35 0.99 -9.10
CA ALA A 19 0.24 1.32 -10.39
C ALA A 19 1.77 1.44 -10.31
N LEU A 20 2.29 2.04 -9.25
CA LEU A 20 3.72 2.12 -8.98
C LEU A 20 4.33 0.72 -8.82
N TRP A 21 3.67 -0.18 -8.08
CA TRP A 21 4.16 -1.55 -7.90
C TRP A 21 4.17 -2.34 -9.22
N GLU A 22 3.10 -2.28 -10.00
CA GLU A 22 2.97 -3.00 -11.28
C GLU A 22 3.95 -2.48 -12.34
N THR A 23 4.14 -1.17 -12.43
CA THR A 23 5.04 -0.55 -13.42
C THR A 23 6.51 -0.64 -13.02
N SER A 24 6.81 -0.66 -11.73
CA SER A 24 8.18 -0.67 -11.24
C SER A 24 8.90 -2.00 -11.43
N GLY A 25 8.18 -3.13 -11.55
CA GLY A 25 8.78 -4.47 -11.56
C GLY A 25 9.52 -4.86 -10.26
N ARG A 26 9.40 -4.04 -9.20
CA ARG A 26 10.02 -4.23 -7.89
C ARG A 26 9.20 -5.18 -7.01
N LYS A 27 9.83 -5.69 -5.95
CA LYS A 27 9.12 -6.53 -4.98
C LYS A 27 8.11 -5.68 -4.20
N GLN A 28 6.95 -6.27 -3.90
CA GLN A 28 5.91 -5.63 -3.09
C GLN A 28 6.44 -5.10 -1.75
N THR A 29 7.42 -5.80 -1.15
CA THR A 29 8.01 -5.43 0.14
C THR A 29 8.81 -4.15 0.06
N GLU A 30 9.48 -3.90 -1.06
CA GLU A 30 10.27 -2.69 -1.28
C GLU A 30 9.35 -1.48 -1.45
N ILE A 31 8.34 -1.60 -2.31
CA ILE A 31 7.36 -0.53 -2.54
C ILE A 31 6.59 -0.22 -1.26
N ALA A 32 6.17 -1.25 -0.52
CA ALA A 32 5.45 -1.08 0.73
C ALA A 32 6.29 -0.44 1.84
N ALA A 33 7.58 -0.78 1.92
CA ALA A 33 8.50 -0.13 2.85
C ALA A 33 8.68 1.36 2.53
N GLU A 34 8.78 1.71 1.25
CA GLU A 34 8.86 3.10 0.77
C GLU A 34 7.60 3.90 1.12
N LEU A 35 6.43 3.30 0.93
CA LEU A 35 5.13 3.92 1.20
C LEU A 35 4.72 3.87 2.68
N GLY A 36 5.49 3.18 3.54
CA GLY A 36 5.17 2.99 4.95
C GLY A 36 3.88 2.19 5.20
N ILE A 37 3.54 1.29 4.27
CA ILE A 37 2.36 0.43 4.34
C ILE A 37 2.77 -1.04 4.50
N MET A 38 1.81 -1.90 4.85
CA MET A 38 2.08 -3.33 4.86
C MET A 38 2.08 -3.88 3.43
N PRO A 39 3.00 -4.79 3.06
CA PRO A 39 3.06 -5.35 1.71
C PRO A 39 1.77 -6.05 1.27
N THR A 40 1.01 -6.61 2.22
CA THR A 40 -0.27 -7.27 1.96
C THR A 40 -1.35 -6.30 1.49
N MET A 41 -1.20 -4.99 1.72
CA MET A 41 -2.15 -3.98 1.27
C MET A 41 -2.08 -3.79 -0.25
N LEU A 42 -0.87 -3.80 -0.84
CA LEU A 42 -0.68 -3.70 -2.29
C LEU A 42 -1.30 -4.86 -3.07
N ARG A 43 -1.41 -6.05 -2.47
CA ARG A 43 -2.11 -7.20 -3.08
C ARG A 43 -3.63 -7.12 -2.94
N ARG A 44 -4.14 -6.31 -2.01
CA ARG A 44 -5.56 -6.20 -1.69
C ARG A 44 -6.22 -5.02 -2.41
N TRP A 45 -5.43 -4.00 -2.72
CA TRP A 45 -5.81 -2.85 -3.53
C TRP A 45 -5.59 -3.16 -4.99
#